data_AF-A0A6I3JFD0-F1
#
_entry.id   AF-A0A6I3JFD0-F1
#
_cell.length_a   1.000
_cell.length_b   1.000
_cell.length_c   1.000
_cell.angle_alpha   90.00
_cell.angle_beta   90.00
_cell.angle_gamma   90.00
#
_symmetry.space_group_name_H-M   'P 1'
#
loop_
_entity.id
_entity.type
_entity.pdbx_description
1 polymer ?
#
loop_
_entity_poly.entity_id
_entity_poly.type
_entity_poly.pdbx_seq_one_letter_code
_entity_poly.pdbx_strand_id
1 'polypeptide(L)'
;MTRVLDRPFSADYDEQTRTVRVSGTIDELAGPRFRDVLQKYSQDFAESLVVDLSDVDFMPSLAVGVLATAHKNMRNAGAELDLLAEHGTVAQRVLHVCAMPYRTA
;
A
#
# COMPACT_ATOMS: atom_id res chain seq x y z
N MET A 1 -3.01 -28.04 -12.14
CA MET A 1 -3.24 -26.71 -11.52
C MET A 1 -1.96 -26.31 -10.81
N THR A 2 -1.10 -25.54 -11.48
CA THR A 2 0.10 -24.98 -10.84
C THR A 2 -0.38 -23.91 -9.87
N ARG A 3 -0.28 -24.20 -8.57
CA ARG A 3 -0.53 -23.22 -7.52
C ARG A 3 0.56 -22.16 -7.69
N VAL A 4 0.22 -21.00 -8.25
CA VAL A 4 1.08 -19.82 -8.16
C VAL A 4 1.19 -19.55 -6.66
N LEU A 5 2.38 -19.76 -6.11
CA LEU A 5 2.70 -19.32 -4.76
C LEU A 5 2.96 -17.83 -4.92
N ASP A 6 2.01 -16.99 -4.51
CA ASP A 6 2.22 -15.56 -4.50
C ASP A 6 3.47 -15.23 -3.67
N ARG A 7 4.20 -14.17 -4.04
CA ARG A 7 5.44 -13.80 -3.35
C ARG A 7 5.11 -13.35 -1.92
N PRO A 8 5.96 -13.65 -0.93
CA PRO A 8 5.74 -13.17 0.44
C PRO A 8 5.78 -11.64 0.48
N PHE A 9 4.98 -11.07 1.39
CA PHE A 9 5.00 -9.63 1.66
C PHE A 9 6.42 -9.12 1.94
N SER A 10 6.84 -8.12 1.16
CA SER A 10 8.05 -7.33 1.37
C SER A 10 7.75 -5.85 1.22
N ALA A 11 8.50 -5.03 1.95
CA ALA A 11 8.44 -3.58 1.88
C ALA A 11 9.86 -3.00 1.96
N ASP A 12 10.19 -2.14 1.01
CA ASP A 12 11.45 -1.39 0.97
C ASP A 12 11.15 0.11 1.05
N TYR A 13 11.95 0.85 1.82
CA TYR A 13 11.74 2.28 2.02
C TYR A 13 12.87 3.11 1.42
N ASP A 14 12.49 4.01 0.53
CA ASP A 14 13.38 4.97 -0.12
C ASP A 14 13.26 6.32 0.61
N GLU A 15 14.26 6.65 1.42
CA GLU A 15 14.30 7.88 2.21
C GLU A 15 14.33 9.15 1.36
N GLN A 16 14.96 9.09 0.17
CA GLN A 16 15.11 10.26 -0.70
C GLN A 16 13.78 10.69 -1.30
N THR A 17 12.95 9.70 -1.67
CA THR A 17 11.64 9.94 -2.29
C THR A 17 10.48 9.80 -1.31
N ARG A 18 10.75 9.38 -0.07
CA ARG A 18 9.74 9.00 0.94
C ARG A 18 8.72 7.99 0.39
N THR A 19 9.24 6.99 -0.33
CA THR A 19 8.43 5.96 -0.98
C THR A 19 8.61 4.61 -0.29
N VAL A 20 7.50 3.97 0.08
CA VAL A 20 7.47 2.56 0.45
C VAL A 20 7.09 1.75 -0.79
N ARG A 21 8.02 0.94 -1.30
CA ARG A 21 7.74 -0.02 -2.37
C ARG A 21 7.27 -1.33 -1.75
N VAL A 22 6.05 -1.74 -2.08
CA VAL A 22 5.42 -2.96 -1.55
C VAL A 22 5.39 -4.01 -2.65
N SER A 23 5.76 -5.24 -2.30
CA SER A 23 5.73 -6.38 -3.22
C SER A 23 5.15 -7.63 -2.58
N GLY A 24 4.63 -8.51 -3.43
CA GLY A 24 4.05 -9.78 -3.01
C GLY A 24 2.63 -9.65 -2.43
N THR A 25 2.27 -10.55 -1.53
CA THR A 25 0.90 -10.74 -1.06
C THR A 25 0.61 -10.03 0.26
N ILE A 26 -0.45 -9.21 0.26
CA ILE A 26 -0.95 -8.52 1.46
C ILE A 26 -2.19 -9.25 2.00
N ASP A 27 -2.01 -10.45 2.52
CA ASP A 27 -3.07 -11.27 3.13
C ASP A 27 -3.31 -10.93 4.62
N GLU A 28 -4.11 -11.74 5.31
CA GLU A 28 -4.41 -11.60 6.74
C GLU A 28 -3.17 -11.71 7.64
N LEU A 29 -2.15 -12.45 7.20
CA LEU A 29 -0.89 -12.59 7.94
C LEU A 29 0.02 -11.37 7.72
N ALA A 30 0.05 -10.84 6.50
CA ALA A 30 0.83 -9.66 6.14
C ALA A 30 0.17 -8.34 6.56
N GLY A 31 -1.16 -8.30 6.74
CA GLY A 31 -1.93 -7.09 7.05
C GLY A 31 -1.39 -6.26 8.23
N PRO A 32 -1.12 -6.88 9.41
CA PRO A 32 -0.51 -6.16 10.53
C PRO A 32 0.86 -5.56 10.18
N ARG A 33 1.72 -6.32 9.48
CA ARG A 33 3.04 -5.85 9.04
C ARG A 33 2.93 -4.69 8.06
N PHE A 34 1.97 -4.74 7.13
CA PHE A 34 1.71 -3.66 6.20
C PHE A 34 1.27 -2.39 6.91
N ARG A 35 0.36 -2.49 7.89
CA ARG A 35 -0.02 -1.37 8.75
C ARG A 35 1.18 -0.79 9.50
N ASP A 36 2.00 -1.64 10.11
CA ASP A 36 3.18 -1.21 10.87
C ASP A 36 4.19 -0.46 10.00
N VAL A 37 4.37 -0.90 8.75
CA VAL A 37 5.21 -0.22 7.75
C VAL A 37 4.67 1.19 7.47
N LEU A 38 3.36 1.33 7.22
CA LEU A 38 2.76 2.64 7.00
C LEU A 38 2.93 3.55 8.21
N GLN A 39 2.64 3.06 9.42
CA GLN A 39 2.81 3.83 10.66
C GLN A 39 4.26 4.26 10.89
N LYS A 40 5.20 3.33 10.72
CA LYS A 40 6.63 3.61 10.93
C LYS A 40 7.13 4.72 10.01
N TYR A 41 6.88 4.60 8.70
CA TYR A 41 7.47 5.51 7.71
C TYR A 41 6.69 6.81 7.53
N SER A 42 5.44 6.88 8.01
CA SER A 42 4.67 8.13 8.10
C SER A 42 4.81 8.84 9.46
N GLN A 43 5.70 8.39 10.35
CA GLN A 43 5.83 8.91 11.73
C GLN A 43 4.48 8.93 12.47
N ASP A 44 3.88 7.75 12.61
CA ASP A 44 2.54 7.54 13.16
C ASP A 44 1.47 8.40 12.45
N PHE A 45 1.51 8.40 11.11
CA PHE A 45 0.63 9.13 10.22
C PHE A 45 0.75 10.66 10.27
N ALA A 46 1.76 11.22 10.95
CA ALA A 46 1.98 12.65 11.05
C ALA A 46 2.65 13.28 9.81
N GLU A 47 3.29 12.47 8.96
CA GLU A 47 4.02 12.96 7.78
C GLU A 47 3.59 12.26 6.50
N SER A 48 3.64 12.99 5.37
CA SER A 48 3.25 12.47 4.07
C SER A 48 4.13 11.32 3.60
N LEU A 49 3.54 10.37 2.87
CA LEU A 49 4.18 9.13 2.43
C LEU A 49 3.66 8.74 1.05
N VAL A 50 4.57 8.26 0.19
CA VAL A 50 4.21 7.59 -1.06
C VAL A 50 4.25 6.08 -0.86
N VAL A 51 3.25 5.35 -1.35
CA VAL A 51 3.21 3.90 -1.32
C VAL A 51 3.07 3.38 -2.74
N ASP A 52 4.10 2.70 -3.22
CA ASP A 52 4.10 2.05 -4.52
C ASP A 52 3.66 0.59 -4.38
N LEU A 53 2.50 0.29 -4.98
CA LEU A 53 1.82 -1.00 -4.93
C LEU A 53 1.94 -1.75 -6.26
N SER A 54 2.79 -1.28 -7.18
CA SER A 54 2.88 -1.81 -8.54
C SER A 54 3.34 -3.27 -8.61
N ASP A 55 4.09 -3.72 -7.60
CA ASP A 55 4.63 -5.09 -7.51
C ASP A 55 3.85 -6.01 -6.54
N VAL A 56 2.62 -5.64 -6.19
CA VAL A 56 1.74 -6.44 -5.32
C VAL A 56 1.06 -7.56 -6.11
N ASP A 57 1.08 -8.77 -5.57
CA ASP A 57 0.48 -9.96 -6.19
C ASP A 57 -0.97 -10.20 -5.75
N PHE A 58 -1.32 -9.82 -4.51
CA PHE A 58 -2.65 -10.00 -3.95
C PHE A 58 -3.00 -8.88 -2.96
N MET A 59 -4.17 -8.26 -3.17
CA MET A 59 -4.68 -7.16 -2.34
C MET A 59 -6.17 -7.35 -2.03
N PRO A 60 -6.52 -8.06 -0.94
CA PRO A 60 -7.90 -8.26 -0.51
C PRO A 60 -8.46 -7.02 0.19
N SER A 61 -9.74 -7.08 0.57
CA SER A 61 -10.44 -5.99 1.27
C SER A 61 -9.75 -5.53 2.56
N LEU A 62 -9.07 -6.45 3.27
CA LEU A 62 -8.26 -6.12 4.45
C LEU A 62 -7.19 -5.08 4.11
N ALA A 63 -6.41 -5.30 3.05
CA ALA A 63 -5.35 -4.39 2.63
C ALA A 63 -5.91 -3.03 2.22
N VAL A 64 -7.05 -3.01 1.53
CA VAL A 64 -7.78 -1.77 1.22
C VAL A 64 -8.22 -1.04 2.48
N GLY A 65 -8.70 -1.77 3.50
CA GLY A 65 -9.08 -1.20 4.79
C GLY A 65 -7.90 -0.57 5.55
N VAL A 66 -6.72 -1.19 5.47
CA VAL A 66 -5.47 -0.62 6.01
C VAL A 66 -5.13 0.70 5.31
N LEU A 67 -5.14 0.73 3.97
CA LEU A 67 -4.90 1.95 3.19
C LEU A 67 -5.92 3.05 3.48
N ALA A 68 -7.21 2.71 3.54
CA ALA A 68 -8.27 3.67 3.83
C ALA A 68 -8.11 4.31 5.22
N THR A 69 -7.71 3.50 6.21
CA THR A 69 -7.44 3.97 7.58
C THR A 69 -6.23 4.89 7.61
N ALA A 70 -5.14 4.50 6.96
CA ALA A 70 -3.92 5.31 6.88
C ALA A 70 -4.19 6.66 6.19
N HIS A 71 -4.87 6.64 5.03
CA HIS A 71 -5.25 7.84 4.30
C HIS A 71 -6.11 8.78 5.15
N LYS A 72 -7.08 8.25 5.92
CA LYS A 72 -7.90 9.04 6.83
C LYS A 72 -7.07 9.67 7.95
N ASN A 73 -6.18 8.90 8.58
CA ASN A 73 -5.36 9.36 9.70
C ASN A 73 -4.38 10.45 9.27
N MET A 74 -3.69 10.24 8.13
CA MET A 74 -2.75 11.22 7.59
C MET A 74 -3.46 12.52 7.24
N ARG A 75 -4.61 12.45 6.55
CA ARG A 75 -5.40 13.63 6.25
C ARG A 75 -5.84 14.39 7.51
N ASN A 76 -6.23 13.69 8.58
CA ASN A 76 -6.58 14.31 9.84
C ASN A 76 -5.38 15.01 10.52
N ALA A 77 -4.16 14.54 10.27
CA ALA A 77 -2.92 15.14 10.74
C ALA A 77 -2.39 16.25 9.81
N GLY A 78 -3.05 16.54 8.68
CA GLY A 78 -2.57 17.48 7.67
C GLY A 78 -1.46 16.93 6.76
N ALA A 79 -1.30 15.61 6.73
CA ALA A 79 -0.39 14.87 5.86
C ALA A 79 -1.16 14.15 4.73
N GLU A 80 -0.43 13.72 3.70
CA GLU A 80 -1.00 13.09 2.49
C GLU A 80 -0.46 11.67 2.30
N LEU A 81 -1.36 10.74 1.94
CA LEU A 81 -1.00 9.39 1.52
C LEU A 81 -1.17 9.27 0.01
N ASP A 82 -0.06 9.22 -0.71
CA ASP A 82 -0.05 9.07 -2.16
C ASP A 82 0.13 7.61 -2.56
N LEU A 83 -0.83 7.06 -3.31
CA LEU A 83 -0.75 5.68 -3.80
C LEU A 83 -0.29 5.65 -5.26
N LEU A 84 0.67 4.79 -5.56
CA LEU A 84 1.11 4.47 -6.92
C LEU A 84 0.72 3.04 -7.27
N ALA A 85 0.23 2.86 -8.50
CA ALA A 85 0.02 1.54 -9.07
C ALA A 85 0.17 1.60 -10.60
N GLU A 86 1.08 0.80 -11.15
CA GLU A 86 1.25 0.66 -12.60
C GLU A 86 -0.01 0.12 -13.29
N HIS A 87 -0.18 0.50 -14.56
CA HIS A 87 -1.29 0.04 -15.38
C HIS A 87 -1.32 -1.49 -15.53
N GLY A 88 -2.51 -2.07 -15.35
CA GLY A 88 -2.71 -3.51 -15.53
C GLY A 88 -2.35 -4.36 -14.31
N THR A 89 -1.86 -3.76 -13.23
CA THR A 89 -1.60 -4.45 -11.95
C THR A 89 -2.89 -4.76 -11.20
N VAL A 90 -2.85 -5.77 -10.32
CA VAL A 90 -3.97 -6.07 -9.41
C VAL A 90 -4.26 -4.89 -8.50
N ALA A 91 -3.22 -4.19 -8.03
CA ALA A 91 -3.36 -3.02 -7.18
C ALA A 91 -4.15 -1.91 -7.89
N GLN A 92 -3.77 -1.59 -9.13
CA GLN A 92 -4.47 -0.59 -9.94
C GLN A 92 -5.96 -0.92 -10.10
N ARG A 93 -6.28 -2.18 -10.40
CA ARG A 93 -7.67 -2.63 -10.56
C ARG A 93 -8.47 -2.49 -9.27
N VAL A 94 -7.90 -2.93 -8.14
CA VAL A 94 -8.58 -2.88 -6.83
C VAL A 94 -8.78 -1.43 -6.38
N LEU A 95 -7.75 -0.58 -6.47
CA LEU A 95 -7.86 0.85 -6.10
C LEU A 95 -8.94 1.55 -6.93
N HIS A 96 -8.99 1.28 -8.24
CA HIS A 96 -10.03 1.81 -9.12
C HIS A 96 -11.43 1.35 -8.71
N VAL A 97 -11.64 0.06 -8.47
CA VAL A 97 -12.95 -0.49 -8.06
C VAL A 97 -13.39 0.06 -6.70
N CYS A 98 -12.45 0.26 -5.78
CA CYS A 98 -12.71 0.80 -4.45
C CYS A 98 -12.79 2.34 -4.43
N ALA A 99 -12.68 3.01 -5.58
CA ALA A 99 -12.63 4.47 -5.69
C ALA A 99 -11.57 5.12 -4.79
N MET A 100 -10.46 4.41 -4.55
CA MET A 100 -9.32 4.95 -3.82
C MET A 100 -8.48 5.81 -4.78
N PRO A 101 -8.13 7.06 -4.43
CA PRO A 101 -7.27 7.88 -5.26
C PRO A 101 -5.88 7.24 -5.41
N TYR A 102 -5.37 7.20 -6.64
CA TYR A 102 -4.01 6.75 -6.95
C TYR A 102 -3.49 7.48 -8.19
N ARG A 103 -2.17 7.50 -8.35
CA ARG A 103 -1.51 7.88 -9.60
C ARG A 103 -0.91 6.64 -10.25
N THR A 104 -0.86 6.66 -11.58
CA THR A 104 -0.12 5.65 -12.34
C THR A 104 1.33 6.07 -12.37
N ALA A 105 2.23 5.16 -12.00
CA ALA A 105 3.68 5.35 -12.15
C ALA A 105 4.07 5.40 -13.63
#